data_AF-A0A3D5CNH1-F1
#
_entry.id   AF-A0A3D5CNH1-F1
#
_cell.length_a   1.000
_cell.length_b   1.000
_cell.length_c   1.000
_cell.angle_alpha   90.00
_cell.angle_beta   90.00
_cell.angle_gamma   90.00
#
_symmetry.space_group_name_H-M   'P 1'
#
loop_
_entity.id
_entity.type
_entity.pdbx_description
1 polymer ?
#
loop_
_entity_poly.entity_id
_entity_poly.type
_entity_poly.pdbx_seq_one_letter_code
_entity_poly.pdbx_strand_id
1 'polypeptide(L)' 'MKAIILAAGRSSRLYPITLELPKCLLQIGKKKLIEHQVDWLRRCGIEDILVVTGYLNHLIEAELGS' A
#
# COMPACT_ATOMS: atom_id res chain seq x y z
N MET A 1 -3.76 18.50 -6.56
CA MET A 1 -4.27 18.00 -5.26
C MET A 1 -3.30 16.94 -4.76
N LYS A 2 -3.15 16.77 -3.43
CA LYS A 2 -2.30 15.73 -2.85
C LYS A 2 -3.15 14.66 -2.17
N ALA A 3 -2.69 13.41 -2.17
CA ALA A 3 -3.29 12.32 -1.42
C ALA A 3 -2.27 11.67 -0.47
N ILE A 4 -2.80 11.07 0.60
CA ILE A 4 -2.01 10.31 1.56
C ILE A 4 -2.60 8.90 1.66
N ILE A 5 -1.76 7.88 1.46
CA ILE A 5 -2.08 6.48 1.72
C ILE A 5 -1.44 6.07 3.04
N LEU A 6 -2.25 5.65 4.01
CA LEU A 6 -1.77 5.18 5.31
C LEU A 6 -1.53 3.66 5.29
N ALA A 7 -0.27 3.26 5.07
CA ALA A 7 0.18 1.88 4.96
C ALA A 7 1.08 1.43 6.15
N ALA A 8 0.90 2.05 7.33
CA ALA A 8 1.74 1.80 8.50
C ALA A 8 1.22 0.73 9.49
N GLY A 9 0.04 0.15 9.23
CA GLY A 9 -0.64 -0.76 10.17
C GLY A 9 -0.15 -2.21 10.12
N ARG A 10 -0.12 -2.88 11.28
CA ARG A 10 0.27 -4.31 11.42
C ARG A 10 -0.70 -5.31 10.76
N SER A 11 -1.92 -4.89 10.43
CA SER A 11 -2.92 -5.74 9.77
C SER A 11 -3.30 -7.02 10.53
N SER A 12 -3.19 -7.02 11.87
CA SER A 12 -3.35 -8.20 12.75
C SER A 12 -4.66 -8.97 12.62
N ARG A 13 -5.73 -8.33 12.15
CA ARG A 13 -7.02 -8.99 11.87
C ARG A 13 -6.95 -10.02 10.74
N LEU A 14 -5.92 -9.96 9.89
CA LEU A 14 -5.72 -10.89 8.77
C LEU A 14 -4.63 -11.92 9.05
N TYR A 15 -4.17 -12.04 10.30
CA TYR A 15 -3.22 -13.09 10.63
C TYR A 15 -3.83 -14.49 10.40
N PRO A 16 -3.03 -15.45 9.90
CA PRO A 16 -1.57 -15.39 9.73
C PRO A 16 -1.08 -14.75 8.42
N ILE A 17 -1.97 -14.39 7.50
CA ILE A 17 -1.63 -13.97 6.12
C ILE A 17 -0.68 -12.76 6.10
N THR A 18 -0.85 -11.83 7.04
CA THR A 18 -0.08 -10.58 7.06
C THR A 18 1.05 -10.55 8.10
N LEU A 19 1.52 -11.70 8.57
CA LEU A 19 2.66 -11.76 9.49
C LEU A 19 3.99 -11.40 8.80
N GLU A 20 4.14 -11.76 7.54
CA GLU A 20 5.38 -11.55 6.77
C GLU A 20 5.18 -10.64 5.55
N LEU A 21 3.93 -10.23 5.29
CA LEU A 21 3.56 -9.38 4.16
C LEU A 21 2.51 -8.34 4.59
N PRO A 22 2.76 -7.02 4.52
CA PRO A 22 1.78 -6.03 4.92
C PRO A 22 0.55 -6.07 3.99
N LYS A 23 -0.65 -5.77 4.54
CA LYS A 23 -1.92 -5.88 3.80
C LYS A 23 -1.91 -5.11 2.47
N CYS A 24 -1.25 -3.95 2.44
CA CYS A 24 -1.16 -3.11 1.25
C CYS A 24 -0.46 -3.81 0.06
N LEU A 25 0.37 -4.82 0.33
CA LEU A 25 1.07 -5.61 -0.69
C LEU A 25 0.38 -6.94 -1.02
N LEU A 26 -0.78 -7.23 -0.42
CA LEU A 26 -1.55 -8.43 -0.78
C LEU A 26 -2.07 -8.33 -2.21
N GLN A 27 -1.94 -9.42 -2.95
CA GLN A 27 -2.45 -9.56 -4.30
C GLN A 27 -3.98 -9.65 -4.30
N ILE A 28 -4.64 -8.70 -4.98
CA ILE A 28 -6.09 -8.66 -5.17
C ILE A 28 -6.36 -8.76 -6.68
N GLY A 29 -6.58 -9.99 -7.15
CA GLY A 29 -6.70 -10.30 -8.57
C GLY A 29 -5.36 -10.07 -9.29
N LYS A 30 -5.34 -9.14 -10.25
CA LYS A 30 -4.15 -8.87 -11.07
C LYS A 30 -3.19 -7.82 -10.48
N LYS A 31 -3.56 -7.16 -9.38
CA LYS A 31 -2.79 -6.07 -8.77
C LYS A 31 -2.76 -6.18 -7.25
N LYS A 32 -1.72 -5.65 -6.62
CA LYS A 32 -1.60 -5.47 -5.18
C LYS A 32 -2.58 -4.41 -4.69
N LEU A 33 -3.01 -4.49 -3.44
CA LEU A 33 -3.98 -3.56 -2.86
C LEU A 33 -3.55 -2.08 -3.01
N ILE A 34 -2.26 -1.78 -2.82
CA ILE A 34 -1.73 -0.41 -2.94
C ILE A 34 -1.76 0.11 -4.37
N GLU A 35 -1.56 -0.74 -5.37
CA GLU A 35 -1.62 -0.37 -6.79
C GLU A 35 -3.04 0.03 -7.20
N HIS A 36 -4.05 -0.69 -6.70
CA HIS A 36 -5.46 -0.32 -6.91
C HIS A 36 -5.75 1.09 -6.36
N GLN A 37 -5.21 1.42 -5.18
CA GLN A 37 -5.39 2.75 -4.58
C GLN A 37 -4.72 3.84 -5.40
N VAL A 38 -3.47 3.62 -5.83
CA VAL A 38 -2.74 4.56 -6.69
C VAL A 38 -3.47 4.77 -8.02
N ASP A 39 -3.94 3.71 -8.66
CA ASP A 39 -4.71 3.79 -9.91
C ASP A 39 -5.98 4.62 -9.76
N TRP A 40 -6.73 4.42 -8.67
CA TRP A 40 -7.95 5.17 -8.41
C TRP A 40 -7.66 6.65 -8.16
N LEU A 41 -6.61 6.97 -7.42
CA LEU A 41 -6.17 8.34 -7.19
C LEU A 41 -5.77 9.03 -8.50
N ARG A 42 -4.99 8.35 -9.34
CA ARG A 42 -4.60 8.86 -10.67
C ARG A 42 -5.80 9.07 -11.60
N ARG A 43 -6.78 8.17 -11.59
CA ARG A 43 -8.04 8.34 -12.35
C ARG A 43 -8.83 9.58 -11.91
N CYS A 44 -8.65 10.01 -10.67
CA CYS A 44 -9.22 11.26 -10.15
C CYS A 44 -8.33 12.50 -10.40
N GLY A 45 -7.22 12.36 -11.14
CA GLY A 45 -6.27 13.44 -11.44
C GLY A 45 -5.33 13.79 -10.27
N ILE A 46 -5.12 12.87 -9.32
CA ILE A 46 -4.21 13.05 -8.19
C ILE A 46 -2.90 12.32 -8.48
N GLU A 47 -1.86 13.09 -8.77
CA GLU A 47 -0.51 12.56 -9.07
C GLU A 47 0.46 12.64 -7.89
N ASP A 48 0.26 13.59 -6.97
CA ASP A 48 1.10 13.76 -5.78
C ASP A 48 0.54 12.90 -4.64
N ILE A 49 1.14 11.71 -4.46
CA ILE A 49 0.68 10.69 -3.52
C ILE A 49 1.81 10.38 -2.54
N LEU A 50 1.57 10.66 -1.26
CA LEU A 50 2.47 10.28 -0.16
C LEU A 50 2.01 8.97 0.47
N VAL A 51 2.89 7.98 0.54
CA VAL A 51 2.63 6.72 1.25
C VAL A 51 3.32 6.75 2.60
N VAL A 52 2.54 6.70 3.68
CA VAL A 52 3.07 6.62 5.05
C VAL A 52 3.21 5.15 5.43
N THR A 53 4.44 4.68 5.54
CA THR A 53 4.79 3.28 5.87
C THR A 53 5.14 3.11 7.35
N GLY A 54 5.23 1.86 7.80
CA GLY A 54 5.49 1.52 9.20
C GLY A 54 5.92 0.07 9.36
N TYR A 55 5.04 -0.79 9.89
CA TYR A 55 5.35 -2.22 10.00
C TYR A 55 5.72 -2.83 8.64
N LEU A 56 6.85 -3.54 8.57
CA LEU A 56 7.41 -4.11 7.34
C LEU A 56 7.59 -3.07 6.21
N ASN A 57 7.93 -1.82 6.54
CA ASN A 57 8.11 -0.73 5.58
C ASN A 57 9.10 -1.06 4.46
N HIS A 58 10.19 -1.77 4.76
CA HIS A 58 11.19 -2.17 3.77
C HIS A 58 10.60 -2.95 2.58
N LEU A 59 9.53 -3.74 2.79
CA LEU A 59 8.83 -4.43 1.70
C LEU A 59 8.03 -3.46 0.82
N ILE A 60 7.45 -2.42 1.42
CA ILE A 60 6.67 -1.40 0.71
C ILE A 60 7.60 -0.50 -0.10
N GLU A 61 8.72 -0.09 0.49
CA GLU A 61 9.77 0.71 -0.18
C GLU A 61 10.38 -0.05 -1.36
N ALA A 62 10.66 -1.35 -1.19
CA ALA A 62 11.15 -2.19 -2.29
C ALA A 62 10.14 -2.32 -3.44
N GLU A 63 8.84 -2.27 -3.14
CA GLU A 63 7.79 -2.38 -4.16
C GLU A 63 7.55 -1.07 -4.92
N LEU A 64 7.46 0.05 -4.21
CA LEU A 64 7.05 1.32 -4.81
C LEU A 64 8.21 2.17 -5.32
N GLY A 65 9.44 1.83 -4.95
CA GLY A 65 10.60 2.69 -5.16
C GLY A 65 10.62 3.84 -4.16
N SER A 66 11.83 4.31 -3.84
CA SER A 66 12.09 5.45 -2.96
C SER A 66 11.89 6.79 -3.68
#